data_AF-A0A2N8ZM29-F1
#
_entry.id   AF-A0A2N8ZM29-F1
#
_cell.length_a   1.000
_cell.length_b   1.000
_cell.length_c   1.000
_cell.angle_alpha   90.00
_cell.angle_beta   90.00
_cell.angle_gamma   90.00
#
_symmetry.space_group_name_H-M   'P 1'
#
loop_
_entity.id
_entity.type
_entity.pdbx_description
1 polymer ?
#
loop_
_entity_poly.entity_id
_entity_poly.type
_entity_poly.pdbx_seq_one_letter_code
_entity_poly.pdbx_strand_id
1 'polypeptide(L)'
;MNLKPLLNTFMFSACMLLPYHSVASEVNQTAPTQVVNEFGQLTVTLGLTDEQEAHIRTMIAKHQQSQTPIDMSELLRARKKQLDLMVQPDFKEQQLSELIDTFQEKEKRYLIEEMRLKNQIYNVLDDDQKADFKLLIDQKFSQFN
;
A
#
# COMPACT_ATOMS: atom_id res chain seq x y z
N MET A 1 33.51 4.94 -6.82
CA MET A 1 32.28 4.15 -7.11
C MET A 1 31.22 4.59 -6.13
N ASN A 2 30.14 5.18 -6.65
CA ASN A 2 29.11 5.82 -5.86
C ASN A 2 27.99 4.79 -5.64
N LEU A 3 28.03 4.09 -4.52
CA LEU A 3 26.97 3.16 -4.09
C LEU A 3 25.78 4.00 -3.62
N LYS A 4 24.88 4.33 -4.54
CA LYS A 4 23.54 4.81 -4.17
C LYS A 4 22.83 3.68 -3.40
N PRO A 5 22.25 3.96 -2.23
CA PRO A 5 21.79 2.95 -1.31
C PRO A 5 20.58 2.22 -1.88
N LEU A 6 20.54 0.93 -1.57
CA LEU A 6 19.40 0.02 -1.64
C LEU A 6 18.06 0.77 -1.50
N LEU A 7 17.30 0.86 -2.59
CA LEU A 7 15.96 1.42 -2.63
C LEU A 7 15.02 0.60 -1.73
N ASN A 8 14.90 1.05 -0.49
CA ASN A 8 13.67 1.25 0.26
C ASN A 8 12.56 0.21 0.02
N THR A 9 12.79 -0.97 0.58
CA THR A 9 11.77 -1.65 1.39
C THR A 9 11.14 -0.62 2.32
N PHE A 10 9.81 -0.54 2.37
CA PHE A 10 8.94 -0.13 3.48
C PHE A 10 7.70 0.60 2.93
N MET A 11 6.58 -0.12 2.82
CA MET A 11 5.34 0.23 3.51
C MET A 11 4.32 -0.92 3.43
N PHE A 12 4.72 -2.11 3.87
CA PHE A 12 3.85 -3.08 4.58
C PHE A 12 4.69 -4.08 5.39
N SER A 13 5.97 -4.25 5.06
CA SER A 13 6.96 -4.91 5.94
C SER A 13 7.21 -4.19 7.28
N ALA A 14 6.67 -2.97 7.48
CA ALA A 14 6.73 -2.22 8.74
C ALA A 14 5.77 -2.72 9.83
N CYS A 15 4.72 -3.47 9.46
CA CYS A 15 3.77 -4.01 10.46
C CYS A 15 4.41 -5.06 11.38
N MET A 16 5.59 -5.57 11.01
CA MET A 16 6.29 -6.66 11.68
C MET A 16 7.48 -6.18 12.54
N LEU A 17 7.82 -4.89 12.61
CA LEU A 17 9.02 -4.43 13.34
C LEU A 17 8.87 -3.12 14.15
N LEU A 18 7.66 -2.68 14.49
CA LEU A 18 7.52 -1.55 15.43
C LEU A 18 7.59 -2.01 16.90
N PRO A 19 8.43 -1.37 17.75
CA PRO A 19 8.45 -1.60 19.18
C PRO A 19 7.12 -1.17 19.80
N TYR A 20 6.59 -2.02 20.68
CA TYR A 20 5.39 -1.78 21.47
C TYR A 20 5.41 -0.39 22.12
N HIS A 21 4.56 0.51 21.64
CA HIS A 21 4.04 1.57 22.49
C HIS A 21 2.57 1.23 22.73
N SER A 22 2.32 0.79 23.95
CA SER A 22 1.01 0.42 24.48
C SER A 22 0.04 1.58 24.34
N VAL A 23 -0.99 1.43 23.49
CA VAL A 23 -2.27 2.09 23.70
C VAL A 23 -3.36 1.08 23.38
N ALA A 24 -3.99 0.57 24.45
CA ALA A 24 -5.33 0.03 24.36
C ALA A 24 -6.25 1.17 23.90
N SER A 25 -6.75 1.12 22.68
CA SER A 25 -7.84 1.97 22.23
C SER A 25 -8.66 1.18 21.23
N GLU A 26 -9.88 0.90 21.69
CA GLU A 26 -11.12 0.59 21.00
C GLU A 26 -11.02 0.13 19.53
N VAL A 27 -11.54 -1.07 19.33
CA VAL A 27 -12.00 -1.63 18.06
C VAL A 27 -12.89 -0.59 17.36
N ASN A 28 -12.31 0.17 16.43
CA ASN A 28 -13.09 0.87 15.42
C ASN A 28 -12.54 0.47 14.05
N GLN A 29 -13.34 -0.36 13.39
CA GLN A 29 -13.16 -0.87 12.04
C GLN A 29 -12.96 0.30 11.07
N THR A 30 -11.76 0.51 10.54
CA THR A 30 -11.57 1.32 9.32
C THR A 30 -10.30 0.89 8.56
N ALA A 31 -10.42 -0.17 7.79
CA ALA A 31 -9.57 -0.39 6.61
C ALA A 31 -10.52 -0.86 5.50
N PRO A 32 -11.04 0.10 4.70
CA PRO A 32 -10.52 0.33 3.34
C PRO A 32 -10.54 1.83 2.92
N THR A 33 -10.42 2.76 3.87
CA THR A 33 -10.71 4.20 3.61
C THR A 33 -9.56 4.99 2.97
N GLN A 34 -8.31 4.52 3.02
CA GLN A 34 -7.16 5.32 2.54
C GLN A 34 -7.08 5.40 1.01
N VAL A 35 -7.29 4.30 0.28
CA VAL A 35 -7.23 4.29 -1.19
C VAL A 35 -8.30 5.23 -1.79
N VAL A 36 -9.50 5.25 -1.21
CA VAL A 36 -10.63 6.10 -1.66
C VAL A 36 -10.30 7.59 -1.46
N ASN A 37 -9.66 7.95 -0.35
CA ASN A 37 -9.30 9.34 -0.05
C ASN A 37 -8.14 9.86 -0.91
N GLU A 38 -7.20 8.99 -1.27
CA GLU A 38 -6.05 9.38 -2.09
C GLU A 38 -6.42 9.67 -3.54
N PHE A 39 -7.33 8.89 -4.13
CA PHE A 39 -7.82 9.14 -5.48
C PHE A 39 -8.90 10.22 -5.53
N GLY A 40 -9.71 10.37 -4.47
CA GLY A 40 -10.66 11.49 -4.38
C GLY A 40 -9.99 12.86 -4.35
N GLN A 41 -8.74 12.95 -3.87
CA GLN A 41 -7.93 14.17 -3.96
C GLN A 41 -7.38 14.41 -5.37
N LEU A 42 -7.01 13.34 -6.10
CA LEU A 42 -6.49 13.44 -7.48
C LEU A 42 -7.51 14.09 -8.43
N THR A 43 -8.80 13.81 -8.28
CA THR A 43 -9.82 14.35 -9.20
C THR A 43 -9.99 15.85 -9.08
N VAL A 44 -9.82 16.42 -7.88
CA VAL A 44 -9.93 17.87 -7.63
C VAL A 44 -8.69 18.61 -8.13
N THR A 45 -7.50 18.01 -7.97
CA THR A 45 -6.24 18.67 -8.31
C THR A 45 -5.97 18.72 -9.82
N LEU A 46 -6.42 17.72 -10.58
CA LEU A 46 -6.07 17.57 -12.00
C LEU A 46 -6.99 18.33 -12.97
N GLY A 47 -8.03 19.01 -12.48
CA GLY A 47 -8.98 19.72 -13.35
C GLY A 47 -9.62 18.78 -14.39
N LEU A 48 -10.08 17.61 -13.95
CA LEU A 48 -10.66 16.60 -14.83
C LEU A 48 -11.97 17.09 -15.45
N THR A 49 -12.22 16.68 -16.70
CA THR A 49 -13.56 16.79 -17.28
C THR A 49 -14.52 15.78 -16.65
N ASP A 50 -15.83 16.05 -16.73
CA ASP A 50 -16.87 15.14 -16.21
C ASP A 50 -16.74 13.71 -16.79
N GLU A 51 -16.36 13.59 -18.07
CA GLU A 51 -16.16 12.30 -18.74
C GLU A 51 -14.93 11.56 -18.19
N GLN A 52 -13.81 12.25 -18.04
CA GLN A 52 -12.61 11.68 -17.44
C GLN A 52 -12.86 11.26 -15.99
N GLU A 53 -13.55 12.08 -15.21
CA GLU A 53 -13.89 11.78 -13.82
C GLU A 53 -14.77 10.52 -13.73
N ALA A 54 -15.83 10.42 -14.54
CA ALA A 54 -16.70 9.25 -14.56
C ALA A 54 -15.94 7.96 -14.93
N HIS A 55 -15.04 8.05 -15.92
CA HIS A 55 -14.22 6.92 -16.34
C HIS A 55 -13.25 6.49 -15.22
N ILE A 56 -12.55 7.45 -14.60
CA ILE A 56 -11.61 7.19 -13.50
C ILE A 56 -12.34 6.59 -12.29
N ARG A 57 -13.52 7.09 -11.93
CA ARG A 57 -14.36 6.51 -10.86
C ARG A 57 -14.73 5.05 -11.12
N THR A 58 -15.02 4.71 -12.38
CA THR A 58 -15.32 3.33 -12.77
C THR A 58 -14.10 2.42 -12.63
N MET A 59 -12.91 2.89 -13.02
CA MET A 59 -11.66 2.16 -12.83
C MET A 59 -11.37 1.91 -11.35
N ILE A 60 -11.56 2.91 -10.50
CA ILE A 60 -11.37 2.80 -9.05
C ILE A 60 -12.36 1.79 -8.44
N ALA A 61 -13.64 1.87 -8.80
CA ALA A 61 -14.65 0.94 -8.29
C ALA A 61 -14.34 -0.50 -8.69
N LYS A 62 -13.92 -0.73 -9.94
CA LYS A 62 -13.49 -2.05 -10.41
C LYS A 62 -12.26 -2.56 -9.67
N HIS A 63 -11.29 -1.69 -9.45
CA HIS A 63 -10.09 -2.03 -8.70
C HIS A 63 -10.43 -2.43 -7.26
N GLN A 64 -11.28 -1.67 -6.57
CA GLN A 64 -11.75 -1.98 -5.21
C GLN A 64 -12.48 -3.32 -5.13
N GLN A 65 -13.31 -3.66 -6.12
CA GLN A 65 -13.98 -4.96 -6.18
C GLN A 65 -13.01 -6.13 -6.43
N SER A 66 -11.90 -5.88 -7.14
CA SER A 66 -10.88 -6.89 -7.43
C SER A 66 -9.88 -7.09 -6.29
N GLN A 67 -9.78 -6.14 -5.37
CA GLN A 67 -8.90 -6.27 -4.21
C GLN A 67 -9.51 -7.24 -3.20
N THR A 68 -8.73 -8.24 -2.80
CA THR A 68 -9.05 -9.03 -1.60
C THR A 68 -8.84 -8.11 -0.39
N PRO A 69 -9.87 -7.88 0.46
CA PRO A 69 -9.70 -7.09 1.66
C PRO A 69 -8.55 -7.63 2.52
N ILE A 70 -7.79 -6.75 3.14
CA ILE A 70 -6.78 -7.15 4.12
C ILE A 70 -7.50 -7.78 5.31
N ASP A 71 -7.24 -9.07 5.56
CA ASP A 71 -7.72 -9.74 6.77
C ASP A 71 -6.89 -9.28 7.97
N MET A 72 -7.41 -8.29 8.70
CA MET A 72 -6.77 -7.77 9.91
C MET A 72 -6.55 -8.86 10.97
N SER A 73 -7.40 -9.89 11.01
CA SER A 73 -7.24 -11.01 11.94
C SER A 73 -6.05 -11.89 11.54
N GLU A 74 -5.81 -12.07 10.24
CA GLU A 74 -4.63 -12.76 9.72
C GLU A 74 -3.35 -11.99 10.05
N LEU A 75 -3.35 -10.67 9.86
CA LEU A 75 -2.21 -9.82 10.16
C LEU A 75 -1.87 -9.81 11.66
N LEU A 76 -2.87 -9.74 12.54
CA LEU A 76 -2.67 -9.84 13.98
C LEU A 76 -2.12 -11.21 14.41
N ARG A 77 -2.65 -12.30 13.82
CA ARG A 77 -2.15 -13.66 14.08
C ARG A 77 -0.70 -13.82 13.63
N ALA A 78 -0.36 -13.30 12.46
CA ALA A 78 1.00 -13.32 11.94
C ALA A 78 1.97 -12.54 12.82
N ARG A 79 1.59 -11.35 13.28
CA ARG A 79 2.41 -10.56 14.20
C ARG A 79 2.65 -11.26 15.53
N LYS A 80 1.62 -11.90 16.08
CA LYS A 80 1.76 -12.73 17.29
C LYS A 80 2.75 -13.89 17.04
N LYS A 81 2.58 -14.62 15.94
CA LYS A 81 3.49 -15.72 15.56
C LYS A 81 4.92 -15.23 15.40
N GLN A 82 5.14 -14.06 14.81
CA GLN A 82 6.46 -13.47 14.68
C GLN A 82 7.10 -13.19 16.05
N LEU A 83 6.35 -12.55 16.96
CA LEU A 83 6.82 -12.30 18.33
C LEU A 83 7.17 -13.61 19.03
N ASP A 84 6.32 -14.62 18.92
CA ASP A 84 6.55 -15.94 19.50
C ASP A 84 7.83 -16.59 18.95
N LEU A 85 8.11 -16.43 17.64
CA LEU A 85 9.35 -16.93 17.01
C LEU A 85 10.60 -16.17 17.44
N MET A 86 10.47 -14.87 17.75
CA MET A 86 11.59 -14.03 18.18
C MET A 86 12.05 -14.30 19.61
N VAL A 87 11.13 -14.71 20.50
CA VAL A 87 11.43 -14.92 21.92
C VAL A 87 11.79 -16.37 22.27
N GLN A 88 11.80 -17.27 21.28
CA GLN A 88 12.22 -18.66 21.48
C GLN A 88 13.74 -18.77 21.73
N PRO A 89 14.19 -19.70 22.59
CA PRO A 89 15.61 -19.93 22.83
C PRO A 89 16.41 -20.30 21.57
N ASP A 90 15.77 -21.07 20.68
CA ASP A 90 16.33 -21.43 19.37
C ASP A 90 15.63 -20.64 18.28
N PHE A 91 16.39 -19.88 17.50
CA PHE A 91 15.84 -19.14 16.37
C PHE A 91 15.35 -20.10 15.28
N LYS A 92 14.04 -20.08 15.00
CA LYS A 92 13.41 -20.92 13.98
C LYS A 92 13.34 -20.16 12.64
N GLU A 93 14.50 -19.97 12.03
CA GLU A 93 14.68 -19.19 10.78
C GLU A 93 13.69 -19.58 9.67
N GLN A 94 13.56 -20.89 9.39
CA GLN A 94 12.67 -21.40 8.35
C GLN A 94 11.20 -20.97 8.57
N GLN A 95 10.71 -21.03 9.81
CA GLN A 95 9.32 -20.67 10.12
C GLN A 95 9.08 -19.16 10.01
N LEU A 96 10.11 -18.35 10.31
CA LEU A 96 10.05 -16.91 10.11
C LEU A 96 10.09 -16.55 8.62
N SER A 97 10.93 -17.23 7.83
CA SER A 97 10.99 -17.04 6.38
C SER A 97 9.64 -17.31 5.72
N GLU A 98 9.02 -18.45 6.00
CA GLU A 98 7.71 -18.81 5.45
C GLU A 98 6.61 -17.80 5.83
N LEU A 99 6.67 -17.27 7.06
CA LEU A 99 5.78 -16.22 7.51
C LEU A 99 5.98 -14.95 6.68
N ILE A 100 7.23 -14.53 6.46
CA ILE A 100 7.58 -13.34 5.67
C ILE A 100 7.14 -13.52 4.20
N ASP A 101 7.46 -14.65 3.58
CA ASP A 101 7.15 -14.94 2.18
C ASP A 101 5.65 -14.82 1.88
N THR A 102 4.81 -15.27 2.82
CA THR A 102 3.35 -15.18 2.71
C THR A 102 2.86 -13.74 2.59
N PHE A 103 3.47 -12.80 3.32
CA PHE A 103 3.08 -11.38 3.25
C PHE A 103 3.73 -10.65 2.08
N GLN A 104 4.96 -10.99 1.71
CA GLN A 104 5.64 -10.41 0.56
C GLN A 104 4.89 -10.67 -0.76
N GLU A 105 4.35 -11.87 -0.96
CA GLU A 105 3.58 -12.18 -2.16
C GLU A 105 2.26 -11.35 -2.23
N LYS A 106 1.61 -11.14 -1.07
CA LYS A 106 0.41 -10.29 -0.99
C LYS A 106 0.74 -8.82 -1.24
N GLU A 107 1.81 -8.30 -0.63
CA GLU A 107 2.29 -6.94 -0.82
C GLU A 107 2.66 -6.68 -2.29
N LYS A 108 3.42 -7.60 -2.90
CA LYS A 108 3.77 -7.53 -4.31
C LYS A 108 2.54 -7.43 -5.21
N ARG A 109 1.54 -8.28 -4.98
CA ARG A 109 0.30 -8.26 -5.76
C ARG A 109 -0.45 -6.95 -5.61
N TYR A 110 -0.58 -6.47 -4.38
CA TYR A 110 -1.21 -5.17 -4.09
C TYR A 110 -0.51 -4.04 -4.86
N LEU A 111 0.83 -3.96 -4.77
CA LEU A 111 1.62 -2.93 -5.45
C LEU A 111 1.48 -2.99 -6.98
N ILE A 112 1.48 -4.19 -7.56
CA ILE A 112 1.28 -4.36 -9.01
C ILE A 112 -0.09 -3.83 -9.44
N GLU A 113 -1.15 -4.17 -8.71
CA GLU A 113 -2.51 -3.72 -9.03
C GLU A 113 -2.64 -2.20 -8.85
N GLU A 114 -2.01 -1.63 -7.81
CA GLU A 114 -2.00 -0.19 -7.58
C GLU A 114 -1.28 0.55 -8.71
N MET A 115 -0.11 0.05 -9.14
CA MET A 115 0.64 0.62 -10.27
C MET A 115 -0.14 0.49 -11.59
N ARG A 116 -0.87 -0.61 -11.77
CA ARG A 116 -1.74 -0.80 -12.94
C ARG A 116 -2.87 0.22 -12.96
N LEU A 117 -3.55 0.46 -11.84
CA LEU A 117 -4.60 1.49 -11.74
C LEU A 117 -4.04 2.88 -12.06
N LYS A 118 -2.89 3.24 -11.46
CA LYS A 118 -2.21 4.52 -11.75
C LYS A 118 -1.86 4.67 -13.22
N ASN A 119 -1.38 3.61 -13.88
CA ASN A 119 -1.10 3.63 -15.31
C ASN A 119 -2.37 3.80 -16.16
N GLN A 120 -3.47 3.13 -15.80
CA GLN A 120 -4.74 3.28 -16.51
C GLN A 120 -5.28 4.71 -16.41
N ILE A 121 -5.22 5.31 -15.21
CA ILE A 121 -5.60 6.70 -14.99
C ILE A 121 -4.72 7.64 -15.83
N TYR A 122 -3.39 7.47 -15.80
CA TYR A 122 -2.44 8.28 -16.57
C TYR A 122 -2.76 8.35 -18.06
N ASN A 123 -3.29 7.28 -18.64
CA ASN A 123 -3.62 7.21 -20.07
C ASN A 123 -4.98 7.83 -20.45
N VAL A 124 -5.79 8.23 -19.47
CA VAL A 124 -7.04 9.01 -19.68
C VAL A 124 -6.79 10.52 -19.62
N LEU A 125 -5.67 10.92 -19.03
CA LEU A 125 -5.28 12.32 -18.86
C LEU A 125 -4.71 12.91 -20.16
N ASP A 126 -4.90 14.21 -20.34
CA ASP A 126 -4.16 14.98 -21.35
C ASP A 126 -2.71 15.25 -20.91
N ASP A 127 -1.91 15.90 -21.76
CA ASP A 127 -0.48 16.05 -21.53
C ASP A 127 -0.14 16.95 -20.33
N ASP A 128 -0.93 18.00 -20.07
CA ASP A 128 -0.73 18.89 -18.93
C ASP A 128 -1.13 18.16 -17.64
N GLN A 129 -2.29 17.50 -17.64
CA GLN A 129 -2.76 16.68 -16.53
C GLN A 129 -1.80 15.53 -16.20
N LYS A 130 -1.16 14.92 -17.21
CA LYS A 130 -0.13 13.89 -17.02
C LYS A 130 1.11 14.43 -16.30
N ALA A 131 1.51 15.67 -16.58
CA ALA A 131 2.65 16.30 -15.91
C ALA A 131 2.33 16.50 -14.42
N ASP A 132 1.16 17.04 -14.11
CA ASP A 132 0.69 17.23 -12.74
C ASP A 132 0.53 15.91 -12.00
N PHE A 133 -0.03 14.89 -12.65
CA PHE A 133 -0.18 13.56 -12.08
C PHE A 133 1.17 12.92 -11.71
N LYS A 134 2.20 13.09 -12.55
CA LYS A 134 3.56 12.65 -12.25
C LYS A 134 4.13 13.34 -11.01
N LEU A 135 3.99 14.67 -10.92
CA LEU A 135 4.44 15.44 -9.76
C LEU A 135 3.74 14.97 -8.48
N LEU A 136 2.43 14.72 -8.52
CA LEU A 136 1.67 14.22 -7.37
C LEU A 136 2.17 12.83 -6.93
N ILE A 137 2.47 11.95 -7.87
CA ILE A 137 3.04 10.64 -7.58
C ILE A 137 4.44 10.77 -6.95
N ASP A 138 5.31 11.60 -7.53
CA ASP A 138 6.68 11.79 -7.05
C ASP A 138 6.74 12.43 -5.66
N GLN A 139 5.85 13.37 -5.37
CA GLN A 139 5.72 13.97 -4.04
C GLN A 139 5.34 12.93 -2.99
N LYS A 140 4.39 12.04 -3.31
CA LYS A 140 4.02 10.94 -2.41
C LYS A 140 5.19 9.98 -2.19
N PHE A 141 5.93 9.62 -3.23
CA PHE A 141 7.14 8.79 -3.08
C PHE A 141 8.22 9.47 -2.23
N SER A 142 8.34 10.79 -2.33
CA SER A 142 9.34 11.56 -1.58
C SER A 142 9.01 11.71 -0.09
N GLN A 143 7.74 11.53 0.31
CA GLN A 143 7.34 11.55 1.74
C GLN A 143 7.78 10.29 2.51
N PHE A 144 8.33 9.29 1.83
CA PHE A 144 8.82 8.04 2.42
C PHE A 144 10.36 7.91 2.37
N ASN A 145 11.08 8.98 2.01
CA ASN A 145 12.53 9.11 2.09
C ASN A 145 12.95 10.06 3.22
#